data_AF-A0A9X8RKG5-F1
#
_entry.id   AF-A0A9X8RKG5-F1
#
_cell.length_a   1.000
_cell.length_b   1.000
_cell.length_c   1.000
_cell.angle_alpha   90.00
_cell.angle_beta   90.00
_cell.angle_gamma   90.00
#
_symmetry.space_group_name_H-M   'P 1'
#
loop_
_entity.id
_entity.type
_entity.pdbx_description
1 polymer ?
#
loop_
_entity_poly.entity_id
_entity_poly.type
_entity_poly.pdbx_seq_one_letter_code
_entity_poly.pdbx_strand_id
1 'polypeptide(L)'
;MFCSNCGYEITGAGKFCSNCGTATLADKVNNDDLFINVHGKELNLTNIYKETKGDKILAIDIAMKLLGLDIKECKNIIYPAFKELSEKINIEEEKEILREDEYKQTNVLEDDVARCPRCGSVSLSAHKKGFGIGKAVAGATIAGGIGLVAGNLGAKKVRVTCLSCGKQFWA
;
A
#
# COMPACT_ATOMS: atom_id res chain seq x y z
N MET A 1 18.74 -7.55 17.25
CA MET A 1 18.76 -6.19 17.85
C MET A 1 17.52 -6.02 18.73
N PHE A 2 17.51 -5.12 19.72
CA PHE A 2 16.31 -4.90 20.57
C PHE A 2 15.63 -3.58 20.20
N CYS A 3 14.31 -3.53 20.28
CA CYS A 3 13.54 -2.31 20.02
C CYS A 3 13.89 -1.24 21.06
N SER A 4 14.26 -0.04 20.60
CA SER A 4 14.61 1.10 21.46
C SER A 4 13.44 1.64 22.30
N ASN A 5 12.20 1.35 21.91
CA ASN A 5 11.02 1.79 22.64
C ASN A 5 10.50 0.75 23.64
N CYS A 6 10.37 -0.52 23.24
CA CYS A 6 9.72 -1.55 24.08
C CYS A 6 10.64 -2.71 24.52
N GLY A 7 11.90 -2.73 24.09
CA GLY A 7 12.86 -3.76 24.47
C GLY A 7 12.64 -5.15 23.86
N TYR A 8 11.64 -5.32 23.00
CA TYR A 8 11.38 -6.60 22.32
C TYR A 8 12.52 -7.00 21.37
N GLU A 9 12.87 -8.28 21.33
CA GLU A 9 13.89 -8.81 20.45
C GLU A 9 13.42 -8.80 18.99
N ILE A 10 14.11 -8.05 18.15
CA ILE A 10 13.84 -7.96 16.71
C ILE A 10 14.64 -9.07 16.03
N THR A 11 13.92 -10.11 15.61
CA THR A 11 14.45 -11.32 14.97
C THR A 11 14.39 -11.28 13.43
N GLY A 12 14.07 -10.13 12.81
CA GLY A 12 14.02 -9.98 11.35
C GLY A 12 14.20 -8.54 10.86
N ALA A 13 14.39 -8.38 9.54
CA ALA A 13 14.57 -7.08 8.86
C ALA A 13 13.24 -6.33 8.60
N GLY A 14 12.38 -6.25 9.61
CA GLY A 14 11.11 -5.53 9.52
C GLY A 14 11.31 -4.03 9.78
N LYS A 15 10.63 -3.18 8.98
CA LYS A 15 10.62 -1.71 9.15
C LYS A 15 10.04 -1.25 10.49
N PHE A 16 9.25 -2.10 11.15
CA PHE A 16 8.55 -1.80 12.40
C PHE A 16 8.70 -2.97 13.39
N CYS A 17 8.74 -2.64 14.67
CA CYS A 17 8.78 -3.62 15.75
C CYS A 17 7.45 -4.38 15.81
N SER A 18 7.49 -5.71 15.74
CA SER A 18 6.29 -6.57 15.79
C SER A 18 5.51 -6.50 17.10
N ASN A 19 6.10 -5.97 18.17
CA ASN A 19 5.46 -5.88 19.48
C ASN A 19 4.79 -4.52 19.73
N CYS A 20 5.44 -3.41 19.39
CA CYS A 20 4.95 -2.06 19.72
C CYS A 20 4.72 -1.14 18.52
N GLY A 21 5.04 -1.59 17.31
CA GLY A 21 4.89 -0.80 16.09
C GLY A 21 5.92 0.32 15.90
N THR A 22 6.83 0.57 16.85
CA THR A 22 7.89 1.57 16.68
C THR A 22 8.80 1.19 15.51
N ALA A 23 9.06 2.15 14.64
CA ALA A 23 10.00 1.99 13.54
C ALA A 23 11.35 1.50 14.08
N THR A 24 11.86 0.42 13.50
CA THR A 24 13.17 -0.11 13.90
C THR A 24 14.24 0.78 13.28
N LEU A 25 15.30 1.07 14.04
CA LEU A 25 16.56 1.59 13.51
C LEU A 25 17.30 0.47 12.75
N ALA A 26 16.58 -0.35 11.98
CA ALA A 26 17.22 -1.07 10.91
C ALA A 26 17.70 0.05 9.99
N ASP A 27 18.98 0.38 10.12
CA ASP A 27 19.66 1.29 9.23
C ASP A 27 19.15 0.99 7.84
N LYS A 28 18.75 2.04 7.14
CA LYS A 28 18.62 1.99 5.70
C LYS A 28 20.03 1.70 5.15
N VAL A 29 20.51 0.47 5.29
CA VAL A 29 21.36 -0.12 4.27
C VAL A 29 20.43 -0.22 3.08
N ASN A 30 20.32 0.89 2.36
CA ASN A 30 19.74 0.89 1.02
C ASN A 30 20.57 -0.16 0.28
N ASN A 31 19.96 -1.29 -0.06
CA ASN A 31 20.61 -2.31 -0.89
C ASN A 31 20.89 -1.78 -2.31
N ASP A 32 20.55 -0.51 -2.57
CA ASP A 32 20.61 0.16 -3.87
C ASP A 32 21.77 1.15 -3.99
N ASP A 33 22.58 1.33 -2.93
CA ASP A 33 23.77 2.16 -3.03
C ASP A 33 24.82 1.45 -3.91
N LEU A 34 25.20 2.12 -5.01
CA LEU A 34 26.15 1.60 -5.97
C LEU A 34 27.57 1.89 -5.48
N PHE A 35 28.21 0.87 -4.91
CA PHE A 35 29.61 0.93 -4.51
C PHE A 35 30.51 0.35 -5.60
N ILE A 36 31.57 1.08 -5.96
CA ILE A 36 32.64 0.57 -6.82
C ILE A 36 33.96 0.64 -6.08
N ASN A 37 34.70 -0.46 -6.07
CA ASN A 37 36.05 -0.52 -5.55
C ASN A 37 37.06 -0.25 -6.68
N VAL A 38 37.85 0.82 -6.54
CA VAL A 38 38.88 1.19 -7.49
C VAL A 38 40.20 1.36 -6.73
N HIS A 39 41.19 0.53 -7.05
CA HIS A 39 42.50 0.49 -6.37
C HIS A 39 42.43 0.37 -4.83
N GLY A 40 41.45 -0.37 -4.29
CA GLY A 40 41.29 -0.55 -2.85
C GLY A 40 40.57 0.59 -2.14
N LYS A 41 40.09 1.60 -2.87
CA LYS A 41 39.21 2.66 -2.37
C LYS A 41 37.79 2.40 -2.83
N GLU A 42 36.86 2.38 -1.89
CA GLU A 42 35.44 2.24 -2.17
C GLU A 42 34.81 3.61 -2.46
N LEU A 43 34.05 3.73 -3.55
CA LEU A 43 33.24 4.90 -3.85
C LEU A 43 31.77 4.56 -3.84
N ASN A 44 31.00 5.34 -3.09
CA ASN A 44 29.54 5.36 -3.17
C ASN A 44 29.12 6.30 -4.30
N LEU A 45 28.84 5.75 -5.48
CA LEU A 45 28.43 6.51 -6.65
C LEU A 45 27.01 7.04 -6.54
N THR A 46 26.16 6.38 -5.75
CA THR A 46 24.81 6.88 -5.45
C THR A 46 24.90 8.20 -4.68
N ASN A 47 25.80 8.31 -3.70
CA ASN A 47 26.00 9.55 -2.96
C ASN A 47 26.59 10.66 -3.85
N ILE A 48 27.60 10.34 -4.67
CA ILE A 48 28.19 11.31 -5.61
C ILE A 48 27.12 11.82 -6.59
N TYR A 49 26.27 10.94 -7.13
CA TYR A 49 25.17 11.33 -8.02
C TYR A 49 24.20 12.30 -7.33
N LYS A 50 23.84 12.03 -6.06
CA LYS A 50 22.95 12.87 -5.26
C LYS A 50 23.57 14.24 -4.97
N GLU A 51 24.81 14.27 -4.53
CA GLU A 51 25.54 15.51 -4.22
C GLU A 51 25.73 16.40 -5.46
N THR A 52 26.04 15.79 -6.60
CA THR A 52 26.24 16.53 -7.86
C THR A 52 24.96 16.76 -8.63
N LYS A 53 23.82 16.23 -8.16
CA LYS A 53 22.53 16.24 -8.89
C LYS A 53 22.66 15.69 -10.32
N GLY A 54 23.48 14.65 -10.49
CA GLY A 54 23.76 14.03 -11.78
C GLY A 54 24.70 14.82 -12.70
N ASP A 55 25.31 15.91 -12.25
CA ASP A 55 26.34 16.61 -13.02
C ASP A 55 27.59 15.74 -13.16
N LYS A 56 27.83 15.30 -14.40
CA LYS A 56 28.92 14.40 -14.80
C LYS A 56 30.30 15.04 -14.61
N ILE A 57 30.42 16.36 -14.81
CA ILE A 57 31.70 17.05 -14.73
C ILE A 57 32.12 17.22 -13.28
N LEU A 58 31.19 17.64 -12.42
CA LEU A 58 31.42 17.73 -10.97
C LEU A 58 31.73 16.37 -10.37
N ALA A 59 31.05 15.32 -10.83
CA ALA A 59 31.31 13.97 -10.34
C ALA A 59 32.70 13.43 -10.74
N ILE A 60 33.16 13.76 -11.95
CA ILE A 60 34.54 13.44 -12.37
C ILE A 60 35.56 14.18 -11.49
N ASP A 61 35.34 15.46 -11.19
CA ASP A 61 36.24 16.23 -10.32
C ASP A 61 36.33 15.63 -8.91
N ILE A 62 35.20 15.22 -8.33
CA ILE A 62 35.15 14.51 -7.05
C ILE A 62 35.89 13.16 -7.13
N ALA A 63 35.61 12.36 -8.17
CA ALA A 63 36.25 11.05 -8.35
C ALA A 63 37.76 11.16 -8.53
N MET A 64 38.24 12.16 -9.27
CA MET A 64 39.66 12.45 -9.43
C MET A 64 40.33 12.79 -8.09
N LYS A 65 39.69 13.63 -7.26
CA LYS A 65 40.22 14.00 -5.93
C LYS A 65 40.31 12.82 -4.97
N LEU A 66 39.33 11.91 -5.02
CA LEU A 66 39.29 10.74 -4.14
C LEU A 66 40.24 9.62 -4.59
N LEU A 67 40.30 9.36 -5.90
CA LEU A 67 41.02 8.22 -6.46
C LEU A 67 42.43 8.55 -6.93
N GLY A 68 42.70 9.78 -7.35
CA GLY A 68 43.97 10.17 -7.97
C GLY A 68 44.14 9.63 -9.40
N LEU A 69 43.04 9.35 -10.10
CA LEU A 69 43.04 8.80 -11.46
C LEU A 69 43.04 9.88 -12.55
N ASP A 70 43.34 9.45 -13.77
CA ASP A 70 43.24 10.32 -14.94
C ASP A 70 41.76 10.59 -15.30
N ILE A 71 41.54 11.66 -16.09
CA ILE A 71 40.19 12.07 -16.51
C ILE A 71 39.50 10.95 -17.33
N LYS A 72 40.26 10.10 -18.04
CA LYS A 72 39.71 9.08 -18.93
C LYS A 72 39.17 7.88 -18.14
N GLU A 73 39.92 7.42 -17.15
CA GLU A 73 39.54 6.37 -16.21
C GLU A 73 38.30 6.80 -15.42
N CYS A 74 38.29 8.03 -14.89
CA CYS A 74 37.12 8.58 -14.21
C CYS A 74 35.88 8.61 -15.12
N LYS A 75 36.02 8.98 -16.40
CA LYS A 75 34.90 8.93 -17.35
C LYS A 75 34.37 7.51 -17.56
N ASN A 76 35.27 6.54 -17.70
CA ASN A 76 34.91 5.13 -17.90
C ASN A 76 34.17 4.54 -16.70
N ILE A 77 34.38 5.07 -15.50
CA ILE A 77 33.70 4.64 -14.28
C ILE A 77 32.38 5.41 -14.09
N ILE A 78 32.43 6.74 -14.14
CA ILE A 78 31.31 7.62 -13.79
C ILE A 78 30.18 7.53 -14.81
N TYR A 79 30.48 7.51 -16.11
CA TYR A 79 29.44 7.57 -17.14
C TYR A 79 28.49 6.37 -17.16
N PRO A 80 28.97 5.11 -17.15
CA PRO A 80 28.06 3.97 -17.10
C PRO A 80 27.28 3.93 -15.77
N ALA A 81 27.95 4.20 -14.65
CA ALA A 81 27.32 4.20 -13.33
C ALA A 81 26.20 5.25 -13.23
N PHE A 82 26.44 6.47 -13.71
CA PHE A 82 25.44 7.53 -13.72
C PHE A 82 24.28 7.26 -14.67
N LYS A 83 24.53 6.57 -15.79
CA LYS A 83 23.45 6.12 -16.67
C LYS A 83 22.55 5.13 -15.94
N GLU A 84 23.14 4.11 -15.32
CA GLU A 84 22.40 3.09 -14.56
C GLU A 84 21.64 3.72 -13.38
N LEU A 85 22.25 4.66 -12.66
CA LEU A 85 21.61 5.39 -11.56
C LEU A 85 20.44 6.23 -12.05
N SER A 86 20.59 6.95 -13.17
CA SER A 86 19.50 7.75 -13.73
C SER A 86 18.31 6.89 -14.18
N GLU A 87 18.56 5.71 -14.74
CA GLU A 87 17.50 4.76 -15.13
C GLU A 87 16.78 4.19 -13.90
N LYS A 88 17.52 3.81 -12.85
CA LYS A 88 16.93 3.31 -11.58
C LYS A 88 16.06 4.36 -10.90
N ILE A 89 16.54 5.61 -10.81
CA ILE A 89 15.80 6.72 -10.19
C ILE A 89 14.51 7.01 -10.93
N ASN A 90 14.54 7.08 -12.27
CA ASN A 90 13.35 7.30 -13.08
C ASN A 90 12.27 6.22 -12.84
N ILE A 91 12.67 4.95 -12.76
CA ILE A 91 11.76 3.83 -12.49
C ILE A 91 11.17 3.94 -11.08
N GLU A 92 11.96 4.39 -10.10
CA GLU A 92 11.54 4.49 -8.70
C GLU A 92 10.57 5.66 -8.49
N GLU A 93 10.82 6.80 -9.13
CA GLU A 93 9.90 7.95 -9.20
C GLU A 93 8.58 7.56 -9.88
N GLU A 94 8.62 6.86 -11.02
CA GLU A 94 7.42 6.41 -11.72
C GLU A 94 6.59 5.43 -10.87
N LYS A 95 7.25 4.49 -10.16
CA LYS A 95 6.57 3.60 -9.20
C LYS A 95 5.97 4.34 -8.02
N GLU A 96 6.56 5.43 -7.56
CA GLU A 96 6.00 6.24 -6.48
C GLU A 96 4.76 6.99 -6.93
N ILE A 97 4.78 7.58 -8.13
CA ILE A 97 3.61 8.21 -8.76
C ILE A 97 2.47 7.20 -8.91
N LEU A 98 2.75 6.00 -9.45
CA LEU A 98 1.74 4.96 -9.62
C LEU A 98 1.14 4.50 -8.28
N ARG A 99 1.95 4.38 -7.23
CA ARG A 99 1.48 4.05 -5.87
C ARG A 99 0.60 5.14 -5.29
N GLU A 100 0.93 6.41 -5.54
CA GLU A 100 0.13 7.54 -5.08
C GLU A 100 -1.22 7.63 -5.80
N ASP A 101 -1.25 7.37 -7.11
CA ASP A 101 -2.48 7.32 -7.90
C ASP A 101 -3.39 6.18 -7.45
N GLU A 102 -2.84 5.00 -7.18
CA GLU A 102 -3.57 3.86 -6.62
C GLU A 102 -4.14 4.19 -5.22
N TYR A 103 -3.35 4.84 -4.37
CA TYR A 103 -3.82 5.32 -3.07
C TYR A 103 -4.98 6.32 -3.20
N LYS A 104 -4.90 7.27 -4.14
CA LYS A 104 -5.99 8.23 -4.37
C LYS A 104 -7.27 7.53 -4.86
N GLN A 105 -7.16 6.57 -5.77
CA GLN A 105 -8.32 5.82 -6.26
C GLN A 105 -9.00 5.00 -5.16
N THR A 106 -8.25 4.36 -4.26
CA THR A 106 -8.85 3.57 -3.19
C THR A 106 -9.55 4.42 -2.13
N ASN A 107 -9.05 5.62 -1.82
CA ASN A 107 -9.67 6.48 -0.80
C ASN A 107 -10.94 7.17 -1.31
N VAL A 108 -11.01 7.52 -2.61
CA VAL A 108 -12.22 8.12 -3.20
C VAL A 108 -13.41 7.14 -3.19
N LEU A 109 -13.16 5.83 -3.21
CA LEU A 109 -14.21 4.82 -3.08
C LEU A 109 -14.73 4.68 -1.63
N GLU A 110 -14.02 5.15 -0.60
CA GLU A 110 -14.40 4.89 0.81
C GLU A 110 -15.54 5.78 1.35
N ASP A 111 -15.84 6.90 0.69
CA ASP A 111 -16.90 7.83 1.12
C ASP A 111 -18.30 7.34 0.72
N ASP A 112 -18.44 6.58 -0.38
CA ASP A 112 -19.71 5.99 -0.84
C ASP A 112 -19.96 4.56 -0.32
N VAL A 113 -19.06 4.02 0.49
CA VAL A 113 -19.22 2.67 1.06
C VAL A 113 -20.15 2.72 2.26
N ALA A 114 -21.22 1.93 2.21
CA ALA A 114 -22.17 1.79 3.31
C ALA A 114 -21.47 1.33 4.60
N ARG A 115 -21.64 2.10 5.69
CA ARG A 115 -21.06 1.81 7.01
C ARG A 115 -22.12 1.47 8.04
N CYS A 116 -21.74 0.66 9.02
CA CYS A 116 -22.61 0.40 10.16
C CYS A 116 -22.84 1.69 10.97
N PRO A 117 -24.09 2.11 11.23
CA PRO A 117 -24.38 3.33 12.01
C PRO A 117 -24.04 3.20 13.50
N ARG A 118 -23.66 2.00 13.98
CA ARG A 118 -23.25 1.77 15.37
C ARG A 118 -21.75 1.79 15.57
N CYS A 119 -20.99 1.11 14.71
CA CYS A 119 -19.54 0.92 14.90
C CYS A 119 -18.68 1.40 13.73
N GLY A 120 -19.28 1.95 12.65
CA GLY A 120 -18.55 2.45 11.49
C GLY A 120 -17.95 1.39 10.57
N SER A 121 -18.04 0.09 10.91
CA SER A 121 -17.45 -0.97 10.08
C SER A 121 -18.18 -1.13 8.74
N VAL A 122 -17.43 -1.43 7.69
CA VAL A 122 -17.94 -1.72 6.32
C VAL A 122 -18.39 -3.16 6.12
N SER A 123 -18.13 -4.04 7.10
CA SER A 123 -18.52 -5.46 7.04
C SER A 123 -20.02 -5.63 7.33
N LEU A 124 -20.82 -5.54 6.26
CA LEU A 124 -22.28 -5.62 6.27
C LEU A 124 -22.77 -6.82 5.47
N SER A 125 -23.68 -7.62 6.03
CA SER A 125 -24.40 -8.68 5.33
C SER A 125 -25.84 -8.25 5.05
N ALA A 126 -26.29 -8.37 3.80
CA ALA A 126 -27.64 -8.02 3.37
C ALA A 126 -28.47 -9.28 3.09
N HIS A 127 -29.55 -9.46 3.85
CA HIS A 127 -30.50 -10.57 3.66
C HIS A 127 -31.86 -10.03 3.23
N LYS A 128 -32.30 -10.44 2.03
CA LYS A 128 -33.67 -10.17 1.55
C LYS A 128 -34.66 -11.08 2.28
N LYS A 129 -35.80 -10.53 2.69
CA LYS A 129 -36.90 -11.33 3.22
C LYS A 129 -37.58 -12.06 2.04
N GLY A 130 -37.30 -13.35 1.88
CA GLY A 130 -37.82 -14.16 0.78
C GLY A 130 -39.35 -14.30 0.75
N PHE A 131 -39.85 -14.83 -0.36
CA PHE A 131 -41.28 -15.11 -0.59
C PHE A 131 -41.83 -16.05 0.49
N GLY A 132 -42.79 -15.54 1.27
CA GLY A 132 -43.41 -16.31 2.33
C GLY A 132 -44.48 -17.25 1.77
N ILE A 133 -44.09 -18.47 1.39
CA ILE A 133 -45.04 -19.50 0.88
C ILE A 133 -46.24 -19.67 1.82
N GLY A 134 -46.00 -19.71 3.14
CA GLY A 134 -47.09 -19.81 4.13
C GLY A 134 -48.06 -18.62 4.15
N LYS A 135 -47.58 -17.41 3.81
CA LYS A 135 -48.44 -16.23 3.67
C LYS A 135 -49.27 -16.28 2.38
N ALA A 136 -48.72 -16.85 1.32
CA ALA A 136 -49.44 -17.05 0.07
C ALA A 136 -50.51 -18.14 0.20
N VAL A 137 -50.23 -19.25 0.90
CA VAL A 137 -51.20 -20.32 1.14
C VAL A 137 -52.37 -19.84 2.01
N ALA A 138 -52.08 -19.16 3.14
CA ALA A 138 -53.13 -18.58 3.98
C ALA A 138 -53.92 -17.47 3.27
N GLY A 139 -53.27 -16.66 2.43
CA GLY A 139 -53.94 -15.68 1.59
C GLY A 139 -54.85 -16.35 0.56
N ALA A 140 -54.41 -17.45 -0.04
CA ALA A 140 -55.15 -18.17 -1.07
C ALA A 140 -56.38 -18.92 -0.54
N THR A 141 -56.34 -19.41 0.71
CA THR A 141 -57.51 -20.03 1.34
C THR A 141 -58.59 -19.00 1.69
N ILE A 142 -58.21 -17.79 2.08
CA ILE A 142 -59.16 -16.73 2.47
C ILE A 142 -59.69 -15.96 1.26
N ALA A 143 -58.84 -15.69 0.26
CA ALA A 143 -59.17 -14.82 -0.87
C ALA A 143 -59.10 -15.50 -2.26
N GLY A 144 -58.95 -16.83 -2.32
CA GLY A 144 -58.85 -17.59 -3.57
C GLY A 144 -57.56 -17.30 -4.35
N GLY A 145 -57.59 -17.43 -5.69
CA GLY A 145 -56.41 -17.23 -6.56
C GLY A 145 -55.74 -15.84 -6.45
N ILE A 146 -56.47 -14.82 -5.97
CA ILE A 146 -55.96 -13.46 -5.74
C ILE A 146 -55.03 -13.40 -4.52
N GLY A 147 -55.25 -14.27 -3.53
CA GLY A 147 -54.45 -14.33 -2.30
C GLY A 147 -52.99 -14.76 -2.50
N LEU A 148 -52.67 -15.42 -3.61
CA LEU A 148 -51.30 -15.76 -4.00
C LEU A 148 -50.45 -14.50 -4.30
N VAL A 149 -51.09 -13.45 -4.81
CA VAL A 149 -50.42 -12.18 -5.17
C VAL A 149 -50.08 -11.35 -3.92
N ALA A 150 -50.87 -11.49 -2.84
CA ALA A 150 -50.62 -10.83 -1.56
C ALA A 150 -49.38 -11.35 -0.81
N GLY A 151 -48.83 -12.52 -1.19
CA GLY A 151 -47.59 -13.05 -0.64
C GLY A 151 -46.36 -12.16 -0.88
N ASN A 152 -46.46 -11.20 -1.82
CA ASN A 152 -45.39 -10.27 -2.19
C ASN A 152 -45.48 -8.90 -1.48
N LEU A 153 -46.53 -8.63 -0.68
CA LEU A 153 -46.59 -7.42 0.14
C LEU A 153 -45.55 -7.50 1.27
N GLY A 154 -44.39 -6.87 1.04
CA GLY A 154 -43.30 -6.72 2.02
C GLY A 154 -42.01 -7.50 1.72
N ALA A 155 -41.89 -8.15 0.56
CA ALA A 155 -40.67 -8.87 0.15
C ALA A 155 -39.49 -7.94 -0.21
N LYS A 156 -39.72 -6.62 -0.29
CA LYS A 156 -38.70 -5.63 -0.68
C LYS A 156 -37.81 -5.15 0.47
N LYS A 157 -38.14 -5.42 1.74
CA LYS A 157 -37.31 -4.98 2.88
C LYS A 157 -36.05 -5.83 3.00
N VAL A 158 -34.89 -5.19 2.93
CA VAL A 158 -33.59 -5.84 3.12
C VAL A 158 -33.17 -5.64 4.56
N ARG A 159 -32.88 -6.73 5.27
CA ARG A 159 -32.24 -6.63 6.58
C ARG A 159 -30.74 -6.58 6.37
N VAL A 160 -30.12 -5.49 6.80
CA VAL A 160 -28.66 -5.36 6.83
C VAL A 160 -28.18 -5.66 8.25
N THR A 161 -27.18 -6.52 8.36
CA THR A 161 -26.56 -6.94 9.63
C THR A 161 -25.09 -6.61 9.59
N CYS A 162 -24.60 -5.87 10.57
CA CYS A 162 -23.17 -5.66 10.76
C CYS A 162 -22.53 -6.92 11.35
N LEU A 163 -21.53 -7.48 10.68
CA LEU A 163 -20.81 -8.68 11.14
C LEU A 163 -19.85 -8.36 12.30
N SER A 164 -19.41 -7.10 12.41
CA SER A 164 -18.46 -6.68 13.45
C SER A 164 -19.11 -6.43 14.82
N CYS A 165 -20.34 -5.87 14.85
CA CYS A 165 -21.01 -5.50 16.11
C CYS A 165 -22.42 -6.09 16.28
N GLY A 166 -22.91 -6.85 15.30
CA GLY A 166 -24.22 -7.51 15.33
C GLY A 166 -25.43 -6.58 15.16
N LYS A 167 -25.25 -5.26 14.97
CA LYS A 167 -26.37 -4.32 14.78
C LYS A 167 -27.13 -4.65 13.49
N GLN A 168 -28.44 -4.80 13.62
CA GLN A 168 -29.36 -5.00 12.50
C GLN A 168 -30.16 -3.73 12.21
N PHE A 169 -30.32 -3.40 10.94
CA PHE A 169 -31.14 -2.29 10.47
C PHE A 169 -31.80 -2.66 9.14
N TRP A 170 -32.78 -1.85 8.71
CA TRP A 170 -33.58 -2.11 7.51
C TRP A 170 -33.24 -1.08 6.45
N ALA A 171 -33.04 -1.55 5.22
CA ALA A 171 -32.91 -0.77 4.00
C ALA A 171 -34.04 -1.11 3.03
#